data_AF-A0A177PUS1-F1
#
_entry.id   AF-A0A177PUS1-F1
#
_cell.length_a   1.000
_cell.length_b   1.000
_cell.length_c   1.000
_cell.angle_alpha   90.00
_cell.angle_beta   90.00
_cell.angle_gamma   90.00
#
_symmetry.space_group_name_H-M   'P 1'
#
loop_
_entity.id
_entity.type
_entity.pdbx_description
1 polymer ?
#
loop_
_entity_poly.entity_id
_entity_poly.type
_entity_poly.pdbx_seq_one_letter_code
_entity_poly.pdbx_strand_id
1 'polypeptide(L)'
;MFLKRKPRITEDIYGRLMTSFGRVVEADRFVSEPAGALSDRVIAEEPALAGEIDARMYRGSAAYHLKLLAGAWVLSNDGGVPRKTAEVFEEAVAWKFGPLVKGSGKLAHRLSDLARGDAERDTRSDA
;
A
#
# COMPACT_ATOMS: atom_id res chain seq x y z
N MET A 1 -10.22 6.48 -32.75
CA MET A 1 -9.35 6.34 -31.56
C MET A 1 -10.23 5.98 -30.38
N PHE A 2 -10.39 4.69 -30.07
CA PHE A 2 -11.18 4.27 -28.91
C PHE A 2 -10.40 4.60 -27.65
N LEU A 3 -10.81 5.65 -26.92
CA LEU A 3 -10.39 5.82 -25.53
C LEU A 3 -10.93 4.59 -24.76
N LYS A 4 -10.10 3.56 -24.59
CA LYS A 4 -10.33 2.55 -23.56
C LYS A 4 -10.30 3.32 -22.23
N ARG A 5 -11.48 3.67 -21.71
CA ARG A 5 -11.61 4.13 -20.31
C ARG A 5 -10.92 3.06 -19.47
N LYS A 6 -9.81 3.40 -18.81
CA LYS A 6 -9.20 2.52 -17.81
C LYS A 6 -10.34 2.08 -16.88
N PRO A 7 -10.56 0.77 -16.65
CA PRO A 7 -11.58 0.34 -15.70
C PRO A 7 -11.32 1.06 -14.37
N ARG A 8 -12.29 1.86 -13.93
CA ARG A 8 -12.17 2.62 -12.69
C ARG A 8 -12.16 1.63 -11.53
N ILE A 9 -11.26 1.82 -10.58
CA ILE A 9 -11.30 1.11 -9.31
C ILE A 9 -12.64 1.41 -8.65
N THR A 10 -13.34 0.36 -8.24
CA THR A 10 -14.63 0.41 -7.54
C THR A 10 -14.48 -0.24 -6.17
N GLU A 11 -15.45 -0.05 -5.28
CA GLU A 11 -15.46 -0.72 -3.97
C GLU A 11 -15.44 -2.25 -4.08
N ASP A 12 -16.12 -2.84 -5.07
CA ASP A 12 -16.09 -4.29 -5.31
C ASP A 12 -14.70 -4.77 -5.78
N ILE A 13 -14.07 -4.04 -6.71
CA ILE A 13 -12.70 -4.36 -7.15
C ILE A 13 -11.72 -4.24 -5.98
N TYR A 14 -11.83 -3.16 -5.21
CA TYR A 14 -11.01 -2.92 -4.03
C TYR A 14 -11.19 -4.02 -2.98
N GLY A 15 -12.42 -4.37 -2.63
CA GLY A 15 -12.71 -5.42 -1.65
C GLY A 15 -12.17 -6.77 -2.07
N ARG A 16 -12.27 -7.12 -3.37
CA ARG A 16 -11.67 -8.34 -3.91
C ARG A 16 -10.16 -8.32 -3.85
N LEU A 17 -9.52 -7.20 -4.20
CA LEU A 17 -8.07 -7.04 -4.07
C LEU A 17 -7.63 -7.25 -2.62
N MET A 18 -8.25 -6.55 -1.66
CA MET A 18 -7.88 -6.68 -0.25
C MET A 18 -8.09 -8.09 0.30
N THR A 19 -9.18 -8.75 -0.09
CA THR A 19 -9.50 -10.09 0.44
C THR A 19 -8.63 -11.18 -0.18
N SER A 20 -8.60 -11.27 -1.52
CA SER A 20 -7.87 -12.34 -2.21
C SER A 20 -6.37 -12.18 -2.06
N PHE A 21 -5.86 -10.95 -2.18
CA PHE A 21 -4.45 -10.67 -2.03
C PHE A 21 -4.01 -10.70 -0.56
N GLY A 22 -4.86 -10.21 0.35
CA GLY A 22 -4.60 -10.25 1.79
C GLY A 22 -4.29 -11.66 2.28
N ARG A 23 -5.06 -12.66 1.85
CA ARG A 23 -4.79 -14.07 2.18
C ARG A 23 -3.42 -14.55 1.73
N VAL A 24 -2.94 -14.10 0.57
CA VAL A 24 -1.62 -14.49 0.04
C VAL A 24 -0.52 -13.83 0.86
N VAL A 25 -0.63 -12.51 1.09
CA VAL A 25 0.35 -11.76 1.89
C VAL A 25 0.45 -12.30 3.30
N GLU A 26 -0.69 -12.61 3.94
CA GLU A 26 -0.73 -13.08 5.33
C GLU A 26 -0.26 -14.53 5.51
N ALA A 27 -0.35 -15.37 4.48
CA ALA A 27 0.02 -16.78 4.58
C ALA A 27 1.53 -17.03 4.67
N ASP A 28 2.35 -16.12 4.14
CA ASP A 28 3.81 -16.23 4.15
C ASP A 28 4.42 -15.20 5.11
N ARG A 29 5.15 -15.69 6.12
CA ARG A 29 5.86 -14.81 7.08
C ARG A 29 6.94 -13.96 6.40
N PHE A 30 7.58 -14.48 5.35
CA PHE A 30 8.63 -13.77 4.62
C PHE A 30 8.08 -12.63 3.77
N VAL A 31 6.76 -12.62 3.53
CA VAL A 31 6.06 -11.49 2.91
C VAL A 31 5.43 -10.60 3.98
N SER A 32 4.66 -11.19 4.89
CA SER A 32 3.85 -10.45 5.87
C SER A 32 4.68 -9.68 6.91
N GLU A 33 5.82 -10.20 7.37
CA GLU A 33 6.65 -9.51 8.38
C GLU A 33 7.37 -8.29 7.78
N PRO A 34 8.11 -8.39 6.66
CA PRO A 34 8.72 -7.22 6.02
C PRO A 34 7.68 -6.20 5.56
N ALA A 35 6.54 -6.66 5.04
CA ALA A 35 5.45 -5.78 4.64
C ALA A 35 4.85 -5.02 5.84
N GLY A 36 4.74 -5.68 7.00
CA GLY A 36 4.34 -5.06 8.26
C GLY A 36 5.32 -3.98 8.69
N ALA A 37 6.62 -4.29 8.72
CA ALA A 37 7.67 -3.34 9.09
C ALA A 37 7.69 -2.10 8.17
N LEU A 38 7.52 -2.29 6.85
CA LEU A 38 7.47 -1.18 5.90
C LEU A 38 6.21 -0.32 6.09
N SER A 39 5.06 -0.95 6.33
CA SER A 39 3.83 -0.25 6.66
C SER A 39 3.99 0.59 7.94
N ASP A 40 4.52 0.00 9.01
CA ASP A 40 4.72 0.69 10.29
C ASP A 40 5.66 1.89 10.13
N ARG A 41 6.70 1.76 9.30
CA ARG A 41 7.61 2.87 8.97
C ARG A 41 6.87 4.05 8.35
N VAL A 42 5.97 3.81 7.39
CA VAL A 42 5.19 4.85 6.71
C VAL A 42 4.15 5.46 7.65
N ILE A 43 3.49 4.65 8.47
CA ILE A 43 2.53 5.13 9.47
C ILE A 43 3.23 6.06 10.48
N ALA A 44 4.46 5.73 10.88
CA ALA A 44 5.25 6.56 11.79
C ALA A 44 5.66 7.92 11.20
N GLU A 45 5.72 8.06 9.87
CA GLU A 45 5.98 9.36 9.21
C GLU A 45 4.78 10.30 9.32
N GLU A 46 3.55 9.78 9.38
CA GLU A 46 2.30 10.55 9.32
C GLU A 46 1.20 10.00 10.27
N PRO A 47 1.46 9.91 11.59
CA PRO A 47 0.57 9.21 12.52
C PRO A 47 -0.82 9.86 12.65
N ALA A 48 -0.91 11.19 12.53
CA ALA A 48 -2.18 11.90 12.57
C ALA A 48 -3.07 11.51 11.37
N LEU A 49 -2.49 11.42 10.18
CA LEU A 49 -3.22 11.06 8.97
C LEU A 49 -3.69 9.61 9.00
N ALA A 50 -2.85 8.70 9.51
CA ALA A 50 -3.23 7.31 9.75
C ALA A 50 -4.40 7.20 10.75
N GLY A 51 -4.34 7.94 11.86
CA GLY A 51 -5.42 7.97 12.85
C GLY A 51 -6.74 8.50 12.28
N GLU A 52 -6.67 9.49 11.39
CA GLU A 52 -7.84 10.03 10.70
C GLU A 52 -8.49 9.06 9.71
N ILE A 53 -7.71 8.19 9.07
CA ILE A 53 -8.22 7.12 8.21
C ILE A 53 -8.92 6.07 9.07
N ASP A 54 -8.26 5.64 10.15
CA ASP A 54 -8.79 4.66 11.09
C ASP A 54 -10.12 5.09 11.72
N ALA A 55 -10.25 6.38 12.05
CA ALA A 55 -11.49 6.95 12.59
C ALA A 55 -12.66 6.90 11.60
N ARG A 56 -12.40 6.86 10.29
CA ARG A 56 -13.41 6.81 9.22
C ARG A 56 -13.67 5.39 8.71
N MET A 57 -12.84 4.43 9.14
CA MET A 57 -12.95 3.01 8.80
C MET A 57 -13.00 2.18 10.09
N TYR A 58 -11.96 1.39 10.34
CA TYR A 58 -11.79 0.60 11.55
C TYR A 58 -10.38 0.82 12.10
N ARG A 59 -10.20 0.59 13.40
CA ARG A 59 -8.90 0.75 14.06
C ARG A 59 -7.85 -0.16 13.41
N GLY A 60 -6.71 0.40 13.03
CA GLY A 60 -5.63 -0.29 12.34
C GLY A 60 -5.82 -0.44 10.83
N SER A 61 -6.86 0.14 10.25
CA SER A 61 -7.12 0.07 8.81
C SER A 61 -5.98 0.66 7.97
N ALA A 62 -5.43 1.82 8.35
CA ALA A 62 -4.35 2.44 7.59
C ALA A 62 -3.14 1.51 7.48
N ALA A 63 -2.68 0.99 8.62
CA ALA A 63 -1.58 0.04 8.68
C ALA A 63 -1.90 -1.27 7.93
N TYR A 64 -3.12 -1.79 8.06
CA TYR A 64 -3.51 -3.02 7.38
C TYR A 64 -3.43 -2.90 5.86
N HIS A 65 -4.03 -1.86 5.28
CA HIS A 65 -4.07 -1.70 3.83
C HIS A 65 -2.71 -1.35 3.25
N LEU A 66 -1.89 -0.58 3.99
CA LEU A 66 -0.50 -0.33 3.63
C LEU A 66 0.35 -1.59 3.69
N LYS A 67 0.15 -2.46 4.69
CA LYS A 67 0.79 -3.78 4.74
C LYS A 67 0.46 -4.63 3.52
N LEU A 68 -0.81 -4.64 3.08
CA LEU A 68 -1.16 -5.40 1.87
C LEU A 68 -0.50 -4.83 0.61
N LEU A 69 -0.42 -3.50 0.49
CA LEU A 69 0.32 -2.85 -0.59
C LEU A 69 1.82 -3.20 -0.54
N ALA A 70 2.43 -3.17 0.63
CA ALA A 70 3.84 -3.56 0.80
C ALA A 70 4.06 -5.03 0.41
N GLY A 71 3.14 -5.92 0.78
CA GLY A 71 3.18 -7.32 0.35
C GLY A 71 3.10 -7.46 -1.17
N ALA A 72 2.36 -6.59 -1.86
CA ALA A 72 2.31 -6.58 -3.32
C ALA A 72 3.64 -6.20 -3.95
N TRP A 73 4.35 -5.23 -3.36
CA TRP A 73 5.69 -4.87 -3.78
C TRP A 73 6.73 -5.96 -3.49
N VAL A 74 6.69 -6.59 -2.31
CA VAL A 74 7.60 -7.71 -1.98
C VAL A 74 7.43 -8.84 -2.99
N LEU A 75 6.20 -9.30 -3.20
CA LEU A 75 5.90 -10.35 -4.16
C LEU A 75 6.26 -9.97 -5.61
N SER A 76 6.14 -8.68 -5.96
CA SER A 76 6.57 -8.18 -7.27
C SER A 76 8.09 -8.22 -7.43
N ASN A 77 8.83 -7.77 -6.41
CA ASN A 77 10.29 -7.69 -6.44
C ASN A 77 10.92 -9.09 -6.47
N ASP A 78 10.28 -10.07 -5.82
CA ASP A 78 10.70 -11.48 -5.83
C ASP A 78 10.25 -12.24 -7.10
N GLY A 79 9.55 -11.56 -8.03
CA GLY A 79 9.07 -12.15 -9.29
C GLY A 79 7.82 -13.05 -9.14
N GLY A 80 7.22 -13.11 -7.94
CA GLY A 80 6.00 -13.87 -7.68
C GLY A 80 4.75 -13.30 -8.34
N VAL A 81 4.72 -11.98 -8.60
CA VAL A 81 3.68 -11.31 -9.41
C VAL A 81 4.28 -10.26 -10.34
N PRO A 82 3.62 -9.90 -11.46
CA PRO A 82 4.07 -8.80 -12.29
C PRO A 82 4.10 -7.47 -11.52
N ARG A 83 5.07 -6.61 -11.79
CA ARG A 83 5.19 -5.25 -11.21
C ARG A 83 3.90 -4.43 -11.29
N LYS A 84 3.21 -4.54 -12.41
CA LYS A 84 1.92 -3.88 -12.65
C LYS A 84 0.86 -4.23 -11.59
N THR A 85 0.96 -5.40 -10.95
CA THR A 85 0.08 -5.78 -9.85
C THR A 85 0.25 -4.85 -8.65
N ALA A 86 1.49 -4.55 -8.26
CA ALA A 86 1.78 -3.64 -7.16
C ALA A 86 1.36 -2.20 -7.49
N GLU A 87 1.59 -1.75 -8.73
CA GLU A 87 1.16 -0.43 -9.22
C GLU A 87 -0.38 -0.27 -9.19
N VAL A 88 -1.13 -1.30 -9.60
CA VAL A 88 -2.60 -1.28 -9.50
C VAL A 88 -3.06 -1.29 -8.04
N PHE A 89 -2.34 -2.00 -7.16
CA PHE A 89 -2.64 -2.01 -5.74
C PHE A 89 -2.40 -0.64 -5.10
N GLU A 90 -1.33 0.05 -5.50
CA GLU A 90 -1.02 1.42 -5.09
C GLU A 90 -2.15 2.37 -5.50
N GLU A 91 -2.57 2.33 -6.77
CA GLU A 91 -3.70 3.10 -7.28
C GLU A 91 -4.98 2.80 -6.47
N ALA A 92 -5.20 1.54 -6.09
CA ALA A 92 -6.37 1.11 -5.32
C ALA A 92 -6.40 1.70 -3.91
N VAL A 93 -5.28 1.62 -3.18
CA VAL A 93 -5.17 2.18 -1.83
C VAL A 93 -5.25 3.70 -1.87
N ALA A 94 -4.57 4.35 -2.82
CA ALA A 94 -4.65 5.80 -3.00
C ALA A 94 -6.07 6.28 -3.31
N TRP A 95 -6.78 5.55 -4.19
CA TRP A 95 -8.19 5.81 -4.51
C TRP A 95 -9.11 5.64 -3.29
N LYS A 96 -8.88 4.61 -2.45
CA LYS A 96 -9.70 4.38 -1.27
C LYS A 96 -9.50 5.45 -0.21
N PHE A 97 -8.24 5.83 0.04
CA PHE A 97 -7.89 6.76 1.09
C PHE A 97 -8.27 8.20 0.75
N GLY A 98 -8.02 8.64 -0.50
CA GLY A 98 -8.20 10.04 -0.91
C GLY A 98 -9.54 10.68 -0.54
N PRO A 99 -10.70 10.03 -0.77
CA PRO A 99 -12.01 10.55 -0.39
C PRO A 99 -12.29 10.49 1.12
N LEU A 100 -11.65 9.59 1.87
CA LEU A 100 -11.82 9.48 3.32
C LEU A 100 -11.13 10.66 4.01
N VAL A 101 -9.86 10.90 3.65
CA VAL A 101 -9.06 11.97 4.25
C VAL A 101 -8.27 12.67 3.15
N LYS A 102 -8.47 13.98 3.01
CA LYS A 102 -7.81 14.75 1.95
C LYS A 102 -6.29 14.59 2.04
N GLY A 103 -5.65 14.18 0.94
CA GLY A 103 -4.21 14.01 0.85
C GLY A 103 -3.67 12.67 1.36
N SER A 104 -4.50 11.80 1.95
CA SER A 104 -4.07 10.49 2.47
C SER A 104 -3.60 9.49 1.41
N GLY A 105 -3.93 9.71 0.12
CA GLY A 105 -3.35 8.94 -0.97
C GLY A 105 -1.81 8.99 -1.00
N LYS A 106 -1.19 10.02 -0.41
CA LYS A 106 0.26 10.13 -0.27
C LYS A 106 0.90 8.97 0.49
N LEU A 107 0.17 8.31 1.40
CA LEU A 107 0.72 7.18 2.16
C LEU A 107 0.98 5.97 1.26
N ALA A 108 0.09 5.70 0.30
CA ALA A 108 0.26 4.62 -0.68
C ALA A 108 1.45 4.89 -1.62
N HIS A 109 1.56 6.13 -2.11
CA HIS A 109 2.69 6.56 -2.94
C HIS A 109 4.01 6.46 -2.17
N ARG A 110 4.05 6.99 -0.95
CA ARG A 110 5.23 6.96 -0.10
C ARG A 110 5.70 5.53 0.20
N LEU A 111 4.76 4.63 0.50
CA LEU A 111 5.07 3.22 0.70
C LEU A 111 5.68 2.59 -0.56
N SER A 112 5.12 2.91 -1.73
CA SER A 112 5.58 2.39 -3.01
C SER A 112 6.95 2.95 -3.41
N ASP A 113 7.26 4.20 -3.08
CA ASP A 113 8.59 4.79 -3.28
C ASP A 113 9.64 4.09 -2.42
N LEU A 114 9.34 3.87 -1.13
CA LEU A 114 10.23 3.12 -0.24
C LEU A 114 10.43 1.67 -0.72
N ALA A 115 9.35 0.99 -1.13
CA ALA A 115 9.40 -0.40 -1.58
C ALA A 115 10.20 -0.61 -2.87
N ARG A 116 10.25 0.42 -3.73
CA ARG A 116 11.06 0.43 -4.96
C ARG A 116 12.53 0.76 -4.71
N GLY A 117 12.87 1.28 -3.53
CA GLY A 117 14.18 1.84 -3.25
C GLY A 117 14.41 3.22 -3.88
N ASP A 118 13.33 3.90 -4.30
CA ASP A 118 13.38 5.23 -4.93
C ASP A 118 13.51 6.37 -3.90
N ALA A 119 13.52 6.03 -2.62
CA ALA A 119 13.75 7.00 -1.55
C ALA A 119 15.26 7.22 -1.32
N GLU A 120 15.65 8.49 -1.22
CA GLU A 120 17.02 8.90 -0.91
C GLU A 120 17.49 8.21 0.38
N ARG A 121 18.56 7.41 0.27
CA ARG A 121 19.17 6.73 1.41
C ARG A 121 19.80 7.80 2.30
N ASP A 122 19.29 7.98 3.52
CA ASP A 122 19.94 8.87 4.49
C ASP A 122 21.27 8.23 4.94
N THR A 123 22.38 8.65 4.34
CA THR A 123 23.71 8.13 4.66
C THR A 123 24.26 8.68 5.98
N ARG A 124 23.52 9.55 6.69
CA ARG A 124 23.98 10.12 7.98
C ARG A 124 23.85 9.15 9.14
N SER A 125 23.07 8.08 9.00
CA SER A 125 22.93 7.03 10.02
C SER A 125 23.99 5.93 9.95
N ASP A 126 24.88 5.97 8.95
CA ASP A 126 25.96 4.98 8.75
C ASP A 126 27.34 5.51 9.22
N ALA A 127 27.38 6.60 10.01
CA ALA A 127 28.59 7.25 10.52
C ALA A 127 28.72 7.15 12.05
#